data_AF-A0A433VR23-F1
#
_entry.id   AF-A0A433VR23-F1
#
_cell.length_a   1.000
_cell.length_b   1.000
_cell.length_c   1.000
_cell.angle_alpha   90.00
_cell.angle_beta   90.00
_cell.angle_gamma   90.00
#
_symmetry.space_group_name_H-M   'P 1'
#
loop_
_entity.id
_entity.type
_entity.pdbx_description
1 polymer ?
#
loop_
_entity_poly.entity_id
_entity_poly.type
_entity_poly.pdbx_seq_one_letter_code
_entity_poly.pdbx_strand_id
1 'polypeptide(L)'
;MYASELTKYPVKGSDSIVPTDPFIYRFYEIMQVYGLPLKDVVQEKFGDGIMSAIDFTLNVEKEEDPKGDRVRITMSGKFLPYKKW
;
A
#
# COMPACT_ATOMS: atom_id res chain seq x y z
N MET A 1 7.35 -27.68 21.54
CA MET A 1 8.20 -26.47 21.63
C MET A 1 7.90 -25.43 20.52
N TYR A 2 6.88 -25.61 19.66
CA TYR A 2 6.60 -24.72 18.52
C TYR A 2 5.46 -23.70 18.72
N ALA A 3 4.71 -23.81 19.82
CA ALA A 3 3.52 -22.98 20.05
C ALA A 3 3.85 -21.51 20.38
N SER A 4 5.00 -21.23 21.00
CA SER A 4 5.39 -19.86 21.39
C SER A 4 5.78 -18.99 20.19
N GLU A 5 6.39 -19.56 19.15
CA GLU A 5 6.82 -18.80 17.97
C GLU A 5 5.65 -18.29 17.13
N LEU A 6 4.53 -19.03 17.08
CA LEU A 6 3.31 -18.62 16.39
C LEU A 6 2.54 -17.50 17.11
N THR A 7 2.91 -17.18 18.35
CA THR A 7 2.27 -16.12 19.16
C THR A 7 3.05 -14.81 19.19
N LYS A 8 4.25 -14.77 18.59
CA LYS A 8 5.05 -13.55 18.55
C LYS A 8 4.50 -12.59 17.51
N TYR A 9 4.55 -11.29 17.83
CA TYR A 9 4.29 -10.26 16.84
C TYR A 9 5.34 -10.34 15.71
N PRO A 10 4.92 -10.29 14.44
CA PRO A 10 5.85 -10.37 13.32
C PRO A 10 6.67 -9.07 13.20
N VAL A 11 7.96 -9.20 12.92
CA VAL A 11 8.76 -8.09 12.38
C VAL A 11 8.40 -7.95 10.91
N LYS A 12 7.87 -6.79 10.52
CA LYS A 12 7.45 -6.49 9.15
C LYS A 12 8.43 -5.52 8.52
N GLY A 13 8.81 -5.75 7.27
CA GLY A 13 9.70 -4.88 6.50
C GLY A 13 10.79 -5.66 5.75
N SER A 14 11.49 -4.95 4.87
CA SER A 14 12.68 -5.43 4.16
C SER A 14 13.90 -4.66 4.68
N ASP A 15 15.06 -5.31 4.72
CA ASP A 15 16.33 -4.69 5.14
C ASP A 15 16.84 -3.65 4.11
N SER A 16 16.40 -3.76 2.85
CA SER A 16 16.76 -2.80 1.80
C SER A 16 15.73 -1.66 1.69
N ILE A 17 16.25 -0.43 1.65
CA ILE A 17 15.48 0.81 1.45
C ILE A 17 14.94 0.92 0.02
N VAL A 18 15.66 0.37 -0.96
CA VAL A 18 15.24 0.36 -2.38
C VAL A 18 15.03 -1.09 -2.82
N PRO A 19 13.84 -1.46 -3.31
CA PRO A 19 13.59 -2.80 -3.83
C PRO A 19 14.45 -3.07 -5.07
N THR A 20 15.06 -4.25 -5.12
CA THR A 20 15.81 -4.71 -6.31
C THR A 20 15.00 -5.68 -7.17
N ASP A 21 13.97 -6.32 -6.60
CA ASP A 21 13.04 -7.14 -7.36
C ASP A 21 12.29 -6.27 -8.39
N PRO A 22 12.27 -6.64 -9.68
CA PRO A 22 11.68 -5.81 -10.72
C PRO A 22 10.19 -5.54 -10.53
N PHE A 23 9.42 -6.49 -10.00
CA PHE A 23 7.99 -6.31 -9.81
C PHE A 23 7.71 -5.36 -8.64
N ILE A 24 8.40 -5.55 -7.51
CA ILE A 24 8.28 -4.66 -6.34
C ILE A 24 8.77 -3.24 -6.68
N TYR A 25 9.83 -3.12 -7.47
CA TYR A 25 10.35 -1.83 -7.91
C TYR A 25 9.32 -1.00 -8.70
N ARG A 26 8.39 -1.65 -9.45
CA ARG A 26 7.31 -0.92 -10.14
C ARG A 26 6.36 -0.21 -9.18
N PHE A 27 6.06 -0.79 -8.02
CA PHE A 27 5.25 -0.09 -7.01
C PHE A 27 6.00 1.12 -6.44
N TYR A 28 7.30 0.98 -6.24
CA TYR A 28 8.15 2.07 -5.80
C TYR A 28 8.15 3.23 -6.82
N GLU A 29 8.30 2.93 -8.12
CA GLU A 29 8.20 3.93 -9.19
C GLU A 29 6.80 4.57 -9.29
N ILE A 30 5.71 3.79 -9.17
CA ILE A 30 4.35 4.33 -9.17
C ILE A 30 4.20 5.37 -8.03
N MET A 31 4.73 5.08 -6.84
CA MET A 31 4.70 6.04 -5.72
C MET A 31 5.58 7.26 -5.97
N GLN A 32 6.73 7.12 -6.62
CA GLN A 32 7.57 8.27 -7.00
C GLN A 32 6.89 9.18 -8.01
N VAL A 33 6.17 8.62 -8.99
CA VAL A 33 5.52 9.38 -10.06
C VAL A 33 4.17 9.96 -9.62
N TYR A 34 3.34 9.17 -8.94
CA TYR A 34 1.96 9.53 -8.64
C TYR A 34 1.69 9.87 -7.17
N GLY A 35 2.67 9.71 -6.27
CA GLY A 35 2.47 9.90 -4.84
C GLY A 35 1.99 11.30 -4.46
N LEU A 36 2.58 12.35 -5.03
CA LEU A 36 2.15 13.74 -4.78
C LEU A 36 0.75 14.03 -5.35
N PRO A 37 0.46 13.76 -6.64
CA PRO A 37 -0.91 13.90 -7.16
C PRO A 37 -1.96 13.10 -6.38
N LEU A 38 -1.64 11.87 -5.98
CA LEU A 38 -2.55 11.03 -5.20
C LEU A 38 -2.83 11.64 -3.83
N LYS A 39 -1.81 12.17 -3.16
CA LYS A 39 -1.97 12.89 -1.88
C LYS A 39 -2.91 14.08 -2.05
N ASP A 40 -2.73 14.88 -3.09
CA ASP A 40 -3.56 16.07 -3.32
C ASP A 40 -5.03 15.68 -3.52
N VAL A 41 -5.32 14.67 -4.34
CA VAL A 41 -6.69 14.17 -4.57
C VAL A 41 -7.31 13.62 -3.28
N VAL A 42 -6.54 12.90 -2.46
CA VAL A 42 -7.02 12.41 -1.16
C VAL A 42 -7.33 13.58 -0.22
N GLN A 43 -6.46 14.58 -0.14
CA GLN A 43 -6.66 15.73 0.73
C GLN A 43 -7.82 16.63 0.27
N GLU A 44 -8.07 16.75 -1.04
CA GLU A 44 -9.25 17.43 -1.57
C GLU A 44 -10.55 16.73 -1.14
N LYS A 45 -10.57 15.39 -1.16
CA LYS A 45 -11.78 14.60 -0.88
C LYS A 45 -12.04 14.36 0.61
N PHE A 46 -10.99 14.19 1.40
CA PHE A 46 -11.09 13.72 2.80
C PHE A 46 -10.56 14.74 3.82
N GLY A 47 -9.83 15.76 3.38
CA GLY A 47 -9.17 16.75 4.24
C GLY A 47 -7.77 16.35 4.67
N ASP A 48 -7.23 17.06 5.67
CA ASP A 48 -5.87 16.86 6.15
C ASP A 48 -5.74 15.59 7.01
N GLY A 49 -5.04 14.60 6.48
CA GLY A 49 -4.90 13.28 7.08
C GLY A 49 -4.16 12.30 6.17
N ILE A 50 -4.22 11.01 6.52
CA ILE A 50 -3.57 9.92 5.77
C ILE A 50 -4.49 8.72 5.60
N MET A 51 -4.20 7.91 4.58
CA MET A 51 -4.70 6.54 4.50
C MET A 51 -3.86 5.63 5.39
N SER A 52 -4.50 4.89 6.29
CA SER A 52 -3.82 3.91 7.14
C SER A 52 -3.26 2.75 6.32
N ALA A 53 -2.05 2.29 6.66
CA ALA A 53 -1.47 1.03 6.20
C ALA A 53 -1.60 -0.10 7.25
N ILE A 54 -2.30 0.15 8.36
CA ILE A 54 -2.56 -0.82 9.44
C ILE A 54 -4.01 -1.30 9.38
N ASP A 55 -4.96 -0.36 9.42
CA ASP A 55 -6.37 -0.63 9.16
C ASP A 55 -6.58 -0.55 7.65
N PHE A 56 -6.14 -1.61 6.98
CA PHE A 56 -5.87 -1.65 5.55
C PHE A 56 -6.13 -3.04 4.97
N THR A 57 -6.62 -3.07 3.73
CA THR A 57 -6.83 -4.28 2.93
C THR A 57 -6.22 -4.11 1.54
N LEU A 58 -5.68 -5.20 1.01
CA LEU A 58 -5.12 -5.27 -0.34
C LEU A 58 -5.66 -6.52 -1.02
N ASN A 59 -6.31 -6.32 -2.17
CA ASN A 59 -6.82 -7.39 -3.00
C ASN A 59 -6.12 -7.37 -4.36
N VAL A 60 -5.79 -8.55 -4.87
CA VAL A 60 -5.19 -8.75 -6.20
C VAL A 60 -6.13 -9.62 -7.02
N GLU A 61 -6.48 -9.12 -8.20
CA GLU A 61 -7.35 -9.81 -9.15
C GLU A 61 -6.70 -9.80 -10.53
N LYS A 62 -7.02 -10.84 -11.30
CA LYS A 62 -6.71 -10.88 -12.72
C LYS A 62 -7.83 -10.17 -13.48
N GLU A 63 -7.47 -9.21 -14.32
CA GLU A 63 -8.39 -8.55 -15.24
C GLU A 63 -8.07 -9.01 -16.67
N GLU A 64 -9.01 -9.70 -17.31
CA GLU A 64 -8.84 -10.13 -18.70
C GLU A 64 -8.87 -8.91 -19.63
N ASP A 65 -7.89 -8.81 -20.52
CA ASP A 65 -7.79 -7.72 -21.50
C ASP A 65 -7.39 -8.30 -22.87
N PRO A 66 -8.02 -7.86 -23.98
CA PRO A 66 -7.73 -8.36 -25.32
C PRO A 66 -6.25 -8.28 -25.75
N LYS A 67 -5.45 -7.41 -25.12
CA LYS A 67 -4.01 -7.22 -25.41
C LYS A 67 -3.09 -7.93 -24.42
N GLY A 68 -3.65 -8.75 -23.53
CA GLY A 68 -2.94 -9.46 -22.49
C GLY A 68 -3.42 -9.05 -21.10
N ASP A 69 -3.59 -10.05 -20.26
CA ASP A 69 -4.17 -9.90 -18.92
C ASP A 69 -3.47 -8.84 -18.07
N ARG A 70 -4.26 -8.15 -17.25
CA ARG A 70 -3.81 -7.09 -16.35
C ARG A 70 -3.86 -7.56 -14.90
N VAL A 71 -2.97 -7.00 -14.09
CA VAL A 71 -3.01 -7.16 -12.63
C VAL A 71 -3.80 -6.00 -12.05
N ARG A 72 -5.00 -6.29 -11.54
CA ARG A 72 -5.82 -5.30 -10.82
C ARG A 72 -5.48 -5.37 -9.34
N ILE A 73 -5.13 -4.22 -8.75
CA ILE A 73 -4.83 -4.11 -7.33
C ILE A 73 -5.75 -3.07 -6.72
N THR A 74 -6.45 -3.47 -5.67
CA THR A 74 -7.31 -2.58 -4.89
C THR A 74 -6.70 -2.40 -3.51
N MET A 75 -6.36 -1.16 -3.17
CA MET A 75 -5.81 -0.75 -1.88
C MET A 75 -6.87 0.07 -1.15
N SER A 76 -7.34 -0.41 0.00
CA SER A 76 -8.33 0.29 0.81
C SER A 76 -7.86 0.42 2.24
N GLY A 77 -7.63 1.65 2.67
CA GLY A 77 -7.21 1.98 4.03
C GLY A 77 -8.14 2.99 4.68
N LYS A 78 -8.34 2.85 5.99
CA LYS A 78 -9.10 3.82 6.78
C LYS A 78 -8.44 5.20 6.72
N PHE A 79 -9.23 6.23 6.45
CA PHE A 79 -8.76 7.61 6.54
C PHE A 79 -8.60 8.05 8.01
N LEU A 80 -7.47 8.66 8.32
CA LEU A 80 -7.10 9.13 9.65
C LEU A 80 -6.85 10.66 9.59
N PRO A 81 -7.79 11.50 10.05
CA PRO A 81 -7.61 12.94 10.08
C PRO A 81 -6.57 13.33 11.13
N TYR A 82 -5.77 14.35 10.84
CA TYR A 82 -4.85 14.90 11.84
C TYR A 82 -5.60 15.73 12.89
N LYS A 83 -5.17 15.62 14.15
CA LYS A 83 -5.76 16.42 15.23
C LYS A 83 -5.34 17.88 15.09
N LYS A 84 -6.32 18.76 15.17
CA LYS A 84 -6.14 20.18 15.45
C LYS A 84 -6.25 20.33 16.97
N TRP A 85 -5.13 20.14 17.67
CA TRP A 85 -4.93 20.30 19.13
C TRP A 85 -5.86 19.51 20.07
#